data_AF-A0A1S1L7V6-F1
#
_entry.id   AF-A0A1S1L7V6-F1
#
_cell.length_a   1.000
_cell.length_b   1.000
_cell.length_c   1.000
_cell.angle_alpha   90.00
_cell.angle_beta   90.00
_cell.angle_gamma   90.00
#
_symmetry.space_group_name_H-M   'P 1'
#
loop_
_entity.id
_entity.type
_entity.pdbx_description
1 polymer ?
#
loop_
_entity_poly.entity_id
_entity_poly.type
_entity_poly.pdbx_seq_one_letter_code
_entity_poly.pdbx_strand_id
1 'polypeptide(L)'
;MLRIATLITDRALRRSWRILLAPLVALPVAGCDPTPPAAAPSAMSAVATTSSLPAPAPPNFPRSPATIDATLDGNPLTFGDPVCLGFGQETTIGFSTAPQGNSLTLRLDTATSSVNEIQLGVPGRGTYLWKTWSHLPSPPTVAVHGATYNVSGVVFMNLDPGEPKPIPFTVTATCPAYPSPRQPETPPVPPAPDPKGPRVDATVDGRVFVDGTDAAYCSRESDGSLKVEVKPALGKPGNNLTFQVKDGAVLHGYVGGALFNYTTRVPSNASVIKDGDALRIKADLYRIYQQQAYEEPHAVELTATCPGF
;
A
#
# COMPACT_ATOMS: atom_id res chain seq x y z
N MET A 1 -32.41 47.89 -7.89
CA MET A 1 -33.74 47.98 -8.54
C MET A 1 -34.24 46.57 -8.76
N LEU A 2 -35.52 46.36 -8.43
CA LEU A 2 -36.20 45.11 -8.13
C LEU A 2 -37.09 44.69 -9.32
N ARG A 3 -37.22 43.38 -9.60
CA ARG A 3 -38.38 42.67 -10.21
C ARG A 3 -38.07 41.15 -10.14
N ILE A 4 -38.58 40.38 -9.17
CA ILE A 4 -39.93 39.75 -9.05
C ILE A 4 -40.22 38.86 -10.29
N ALA A 5 -40.00 37.54 -10.27
CA ALA A 5 -40.64 36.43 -9.53
C ALA A 5 -41.82 35.79 -10.29
N THR A 6 -41.75 34.47 -10.47
CA THR A 6 -42.91 33.56 -10.40
C THR A 6 -42.43 32.13 -10.16
N LEU A 7 -42.54 31.68 -8.91
CA LEU A 7 -42.63 30.27 -8.51
C LEU A 7 -44.11 29.94 -8.43
N ILE A 8 -44.52 28.84 -9.07
CA ILE A 8 -45.83 28.22 -8.87
C ILE A 8 -45.61 26.92 -8.11
N THR A 9 -46.20 26.87 -6.93
CA THR A 9 -46.51 25.72 -6.09
C THR A 9 -47.57 24.82 -6.74
N ASP A 10 -47.57 23.50 -6.50
CA ASP A 10 -48.36 22.91 -5.41
C ASP A 10 -48.47 21.36 -5.49
N ARG A 11 -48.64 20.77 -4.30
CA ARG A 11 -49.34 19.52 -3.92
C ARG A 11 -48.77 18.12 -4.19
N ALA A 12 -48.39 17.55 -3.04
CA ALA A 12 -48.47 16.17 -2.60
C ALA A 12 -49.71 15.36 -3.05
N LEU A 13 -49.51 14.06 -3.29
CA LEU A 13 -50.51 13.03 -3.03
C LEU A 13 -49.86 11.69 -2.64
N ARG A 14 -50.28 11.22 -1.46
CA ARG A 14 -50.02 9.89 -0.89
C ARG A 14 -50.64 8.78 -1.75
N ARG A 15 -49.99 7.62 -1.85
CA ARG A 15 -50.67 6.30 -1.72
C ARG A 15 -49.69 5.14 -1.59
N SER A 16 -49.60 4.66 -0.37
CA SER A 16 -49.53 3.26 0.06
C SER A 16 -49.58 2.17 -1.03
N TRP A 17 -48.57 1.30 -1.06
CA TRP A 17 -48.73 -0.07 -1.55
C TRP A 17 -48.14 -1.11 -0.62
N ARG A 18 -48.92 -2.20 -0.49
CA ARG A 18 -48.80 -3.28 0.49
C ARG A 18 -47.83 -4.36 0.01
N ILE A 19 -47.21 -4.95 1.02
CA ILE A 19 -46.62 -6.28 1.14
C ILE A 19 -47.36 -7.36 0.34
N LEU A 20 -46.60 -8.25 -0.30
CA LEU A 20 -46.95 -9.67 -0.50
C LEU A 20 -45.68 -10.52 -0.44
N LEU A 21 -45.50 -11.21 0.70
CA LEU A 21 -44.63 -12.38 0.83
C LEU A 21 -45.31 -13.56 0.12
N ALA A 22 -44.53 -14.35 -0.63
CA ALA A 22 -44.94 -15.66 -1.12
C ALA A 22 -44.20 -16.78 -0.34
N PRO A 23 -44.85 -17.92 -0.06
CA PRO A 23 -44.40 -18.87 0.96
C PRO A 23 -43.43 -19.93 0.45
N LEU A 24 -42.59 -20.42 1.38
CA LEU A 24 -41.82 -21.66 1.29
C LEU A 24 -42.75 -22.86 1.09
N VAL A 25 -42.44 -23.70 0.11
CA VAL A 25 -42.98 -25.05 -0.02
C VAL A 25 -41.92 -26.04 0.44
N ALA A 26 -42.18 -26.71 1.56
CA ALA A 26 -41.48 -27.90 2.01
C ALA A 26 -42.21 -29.14 1.49
N LEU A 27 -41.47 -30.12 0.96
CA LEU A 27 -41.96 -31.45 0.60
C LEU A 27 -40.94 -32.52 1.05
N PRO A 28 -41.36 -33.78 1.21
CA PRO A 28 -41.01 -34.61 2.37
C PRO A 28 -39.89 -35.63 2.12
N VAL A 29 -39.35 -36.07 3.25
CA VAL A 29 -38.38 -37.15 3.43
C VAL A 29 -38.99 -38.49 2.99
N ALA A 30 -38.28 -39.21 2.12
CA ALA A 30 -38.47 -40.64 1.89
C ALA A 30 -37.10 -41.31 2.00
N GLY A 31 -37.02 -42.33 2.86
CA GLY A 31 -35.80 -42.99 3.27
C GLY A 31 -35.15 -43.86 2.20
N CYS A 32 -33.84 -44.00 2.34
CA CYS A 32 -33.04 -45.13 1.85
C CYS A 32 -31.88 -45.25 2.84
N ASP A 33 -31.90 -46.28 3.68
CA ASP A 33 -30.75 -46.69 4.49
C ASP A 33 -29.63 -47.17 3.56
N PRO A 34 -28.42 -46.61 3.61
CA PRO A 34 -27.25 -47.22 3.01
C PRO A 34 -26.52 -48.06 4.06
N THR A 35 -26.31 -49.32 3.69
CA THR A 35 -25.40 -50.31 4.25
C THR A 35 -24.08 -49.72 4.75
N PRO A 36 -23.54 -50.14 5.91
CA PRO A 36 -22.30 -49.58 6.45
C PRO A 36 -21.10 -49.98 5.55
N PRO A 37 -20.26 -49.03 5.09
CA PRO A 37 -19.05 -49.40 4.38
C PRO A 37 -18.01 -49.96 5.36
N ALA A 38 -17.31 -50.99 4.88
CA ALA A 38 -16.26 -51.71 5.56
C ALA A 38 -15.16 -50.80 6.15
N ALA A 39 -14.59 -51.23 7.27
CA ALA A 39 -13.50 -50.55 7.96
C ALA A 39 -12.35 -50.19 7.00
N ALA A 40 -12.08 -48.89 6.86
CA ALA A 40 -10.92 -48.38 6.16
C ALA A 40 -9.64 -48.77 6.93
N PRO A 41 -8.53 -49.11 6.24
CA PRO A 41 -7.26 -49.38 6.88
C PRO A 41 -6.77 -48.14 7.62
N SER A 42 -6.23 -48.36 8.82
CA SER A 42 -5.71 -47.32 9.70
C SER A 42 -4.76 -46.38 8.96
N ALA A 43 -5.14 -45.11 8.85
CA ALA A 43 -4.23 -44.08 8.40
C ALA A 43 -3.04 -44.03 9.37
N MET A 44 -1.85 -44.39 8.87
CA MET A 44 -0.62 -44.08 9.57
C MET A 44 -0.57 -42.56 9.77
N SER A 45 -0.61 -42.16 11.04
CA SER A 45 -0.38 -40.80 11.49
C SER A 45 0.99 -40.33 11.01
N ALA A 46 1.04 -39.66 9.87
CA ALA A 46 2.07 -38.67 9.62
C ALA A 46 1.62 -37.39 10.33
N VAL A 47 1.88 -37.32 11.65
CA VAL A 47 1.87 -36.04 12.35
C VAL A 47 3.06 -35.26 11.79
N ALA A 48 2.83 -34.55 10.70
CA ALA A 48 3.62 -33.38 10.40
C ALA A 48 3.40 -32.44 11.58
N THR A 49 4.37 -32.35 12.47
CA THR A 49 4.47 -31.29 13.46
C THR A 49 4.73 -30.01 12.68
N THR A 50 3.68 -29.44 12.09
CA THR A 50 3.67 -28.01 11.82
C THR A 50 3.74 -27.37 13.19
N SER A 51 4.92 -26.87 13.54
CA SER A 51 5.10 -25.94 14.65
C SER A 51 4.21 -24.74 14.34
N SER A 52 2.96 -24.78 14.77
CA SER A 52 2.04 -23.67 14.71
C SER A 52 2.34 -22.79 15.91
N LEU A 53 3.51 -22.13 15.90
CA LEU A 53 3.65 -20.94 16.71
C LEU A 53 2.58 -19.96 16.21
N PRO A 54 1.61 -19.56 17.04
CA PRO A 54 0.61 -18.60 16.63
C PRO A 54 1.32 -17.32 16.21
N ALA A 55 0.89 -16.75 15.08
CA ALA A 55 1.34 -15.45 14.60
C ALA A 55 1.31 -14.45 15.76
N PRO A 56 2.32 -13.57 15.89
CA PRO A 56 2.37 -12.62 16.99
C PRO A 56 1.08 -11.80 17.04
N ALA A 57 0.49 -11.70 18.23
CA ALA A 57 -0.71 -10.90 18.42
C ALA A 57 -0.40 -9.44 18.04
N PRO A 58 -1.29 -8.78 17.26
CA PRO A 58 -1.07 -7.40 16.86
C PRO A 58 -0.95 -6.51 18.11
N PRO A 59 -0.01 -5.55 18.11
CA PRO A 59 0.10 -4.60 19.21
C PRO A 59 -1.19 -3.77 19.29
N ASN A 60 -1.83 -3.77 20.45
CA ASN A 60 -3.05 -2.99 20.68
C ASN A 60 -2.92 -2.17 21.96
N PHE A 61 -2.36 -0.98 21.83
CA PHE A 61 -2.26 0.00 22.91
C PHE A 61 -2.43 1.41 22.36
N PRO A 62 -3.07 2.32 23.12
CA PRO A 62 -3.22 3.71 22.71
C PRO A 62 -1.86 4.43 22.68
N ARG A 63 -1.85 5.64 22.09
CA ARG A 63 -0.68 6.52 22.06
C ARG A 63 -0.04 6.62 23.45
N SER A 64 1.22 6.19 23.54
CA SER A 64 1.99 6.11 24.78
C SER A 64 3.33 6.85 24.65
N PRO A 65 3.92 7.35 25.74
CA PRO A 65 5.25 7.97 25.69
C PRO A 65 6.31 7.00 25.15
N ALA A 66 7.27 7.52 24.40
CA ALA A 66 8.43 6.79 23.89
C ALA A 66 9.72 7.59 24.15
N THR A 67 10.87 6.98 23.91
CA THR A 67 12.14 7.70 23.75
C THR A 67 12.67 7.45 22.36
N ILE A 68 13.25 8.47 21.71
CA ILE A 68 13.75 8.39 20.34
C ILE A 68 15.05 9.18 20.25
N ASP A 69 16.13 8.49 19.93
CA ASP A 69 17.40 9.08 19.52
C ASP A 69 17.61 8.77 18.04
N ALA A 70 17.98 9.75 17.22
CA ALA A 70 18.25 9.51 15.81
C ALA A 70 19.44 10.33 15.30
N THR A 71 20.06 9.83 14.23
CA THR A 71 21.01 10.59 13.42
C THR A 71 20.61 10.58 11.95
N LEU A 72 20.92 11.66 11.26
CA LEU A 72 20.83 11.77 9.81
C LEU A 72 22.16 12.29 9.29
N ASP A 73 22.81 11.50 8.42
CA ASP A 73 24.14 11.80 7.90
C ASP A 73 25.16 12.03 9.03
N GLY A 74 25.09 11.19 10.08
CA GLY A 74 25.92 11.30 11.28
C GLY A 74 25.57 12.46 12.23
N ASN A 75 24.65 13.35 11.84
CA ASN A 75 24.24 14.49 12.67
C ASN A 75 23.06 14.08 13.59
N PRO A 76 23.13 14.34 14.90
CA PRO A 76 22.04 14.00 15.81
C PRO A 76 20.79 14.84 15.52
N LEU A 77 19.62 14.20 15.65
CA LEU A 77 18.31 14.84 15.56
C LEU A 77 17.65 14.81 16.93
N THR A 78 17.21 15.97 17.41
CA THR A 78 16.41 16.09 18.62
C THR A 78 14.94 16.24 18.26
N PHE A 79 14.07 15.50 18.94
CA PHE A 79 12.62 15.50 18.72
C PHE A 79 11.86 15.93 19.96
N GLY A 80 10.72 16.61 19.75
CA GLY A 80 9.75 16.91 20.79
C GLY A 80 8.66 15.84 20.88
N ASP A 81 8.22 15.53 22.10
CA ASP A 81 7.09 14.65 22.42
C ASP A 81 7.06 13.32 21.65
N PRO A 82 8.12 12.50 21.73
CA PRO A 82 8.14 11.17 21.12
C PRO A 82 7.06 10.27 21.74
N VAL A 83 6.33 9.58 20.85
CA VAL A 83 5.28 8.63 21.21
C VAL A 83 5.39 7.34 20.43
N CYS A 84 4.86 6.27 21.00
CA CYS A 84 4.62 5.01 20.31
C CYS A 84 3.13 4.64 20.31
N LEU A 85 2.69 3.88 19.32
CA LEU A 85 1.33 3.37 19.20
C LEU A 85 1.29 1.99 18.53
N GLY A 86 0.35 1.14 18.95
CA GLY A 86 0.05 -0.13 18.30
C GLY A 86 -1.14 0.01 17.35
N PHE A 87 -1.05 -0.57 16.15
CA PHE A 87 -2.14 -0.58 15.18
C PHE A 87 -2.91 -1.90 15.29
N GLY A 88 -4.02 -1.94 16.02
CA GLY A 88 -4.70 -3.21 16.35
C GLY A 88 -5.21 -4.07 15.17
N GLN A 89 -5.30 -3.54 13.95
CA GLN A 89 -5.64 -4.32 12.75
C GLN A 89 -4.41 -4.83 11.97
N GLU A 90 -3.21 -4.43 12.36
CA GLU A 90 -1.95 -4.76 11.71
C GLU A 90 -0.94 -5.27 12.75
N THR A 91 0.04 -6.08 12.36
CA THR A 91 1.19 -6.38 13.22
C THR A 91 2.16 -5.21 13.22
N THR A 92 1.68 -3.96 13.35
CA THR A 92 2.48 -2.75 13.17
C THR A 92 2.61 -1.97 14.48
N ILE A 93 3.83 -1.56 14.81
CA ILE A 93 4.12 -0.53 15.82
C ILE A 93 4.58 0.75 15.12
N GLY A 94 4.06 1.89 15.58
CA GLY A 94 4.46 3.21 15.09
C GLY A 94 5.20 4.00 16.15
N PHE A 95 6.22 4.74 15.74
CA PHE A 95 6.85 5.81 16.49
C PHE A 95 6.62 7.13 15.76
N SER A 96 6.27 8.17 16.52
CA SER A 96 6.00 9.49 15.95
C SER A 96 6.40 10.58 16.93
N THR A 97 6.67 11.77 16.42
CA THR A 97 7.05 12.95 17.22
C THR A 97 6.15 14.12 16.87
N ALA A 98 6.22 15.21 17.64
CA ALA A 98 5.53 16.44 17.28
C ALA A 98 6.02 16.97 15.91
N PRO A 99 5.14 17.61 15.12
CA PRO A 99 5.52 18.19 13.82
C PRO A 99 6.29 19.51 13.95
N GLN A 100 6.46 20.03 15.17
CA GLN A 100 7.16 21.28 15.44
C GLN A 100 8.66 21.02 15.56
N GLY A 101 9.44 21.44 14.56
CA GLY A 101 10.88 21.19 14.51
C GLY A 101 11.23 19.94 13.70
N ASN A 102 12.23 19.18 14.14
CA ASN A 102 12.49 17.88 13.53
C ASN A 102 11.31 16.95 13.80
N SER A 103 10.93 16.16 12.82
CA SER A 103 9.86 15.17 12.97
C SER A 103 10.31 13.79 12.51
N LEU A 104 9.79 12.76 13.16
CA LEU A 104 9.96 11.36 12.77
C LEU A 104 8.59 10.69 12.66
N THR A 105 8.41 9.91 11.61
CA THR A 105 7.41 8.84 11.54
C THR A 105 8.15 7.56 11.20
N LEU A 106 8.04 6.54 12.04
CA LEU A 106 8.62 5.22 11.82
C LEU A 106 7.53 4.18 12.05
N ARG A 107 7.31 3.30 11.07
CA ARG A 107 6.35 2.20 11.14
C ARG A 107 7.10 0.91 10.94
N LEU A 108 6.97 -0.01 11.90
CA LEU A 108 7.65 -1.30 11.91
C LEU A 108 6.60 -2.41 11.95
N ASP A 109 6.79 -3.44 11.14
CA ASP A 109 6.03 -4.68 11.27
C ASP A 109 6.72 -5.57 12.31
N THR A 110 6.05 -5.79 13.44
CA THR A 110 6.54 -6.57 14.57
C THR A 110 6.58 -8.06 14.26
N ALA A 111 5.74 -8.54 13.34
CA ALA A 111 5.74 -9.95 12.95
C ALA A 111 6.96 -10.32 12.11
N THR A 112 7.60 -9.32 11.48
CA THR A 112 8.67 -9.53 10.51
C THR A 112 9.96 -8.80 10.84
N SER A 113 9.94 -7.93 11.85
CA SER A 113 11.03 -7.01 12.18
C SER A 113 11.50 -6.25 10.94
N SER A 114 10.55 -5.80 10.12
CA SER A 114 10.83 -5.01 8.92
C SER A 114 10.30 -3.59 9.08
N VAL A 115 10.97 -2.64 8.43
CA VAL A 115 10.48 -1.27 8.32
C VAL A 115 9.41 -1.24 7.24
N ASN A 116 8.23 -0.71 7.57
CA ASN A 116 7.17 -0.38 6.62
C ASN A 116 7.42 1.01 6.01
N GLU A 117 7.76 1.97 6.86
CA GLU A 117 8.04 3.34 6.48
C GLU A 117 8.94 4.01 7.51
N ILE A 118 9.84 4.85 7.02
CA ILE A 118 10.50 5.86 7.81
C ILE A 118 10.42 7.19 7.08
N GLN A 119 10.11 8.24 7.82
CA GLN A 119 10.14 9.63 7.38
C GLN A 119 10.80 10.49 8.45
N LEU A 120 11.78 11.29 8.04
CA LEU A 120 12.51 12.25 8.85
C LEU A 120 12.31 13.65 8.26
N GLY A 121 11.59 14.52 8.95
CA GLY A 121 11.46 15.93 8.59
C GLY A 121 12.52 16.76 9.31
N VAL A 122 13.29 17.54 8.58
CA VAL A 122 14.30 18.46 9.13
C VAL A 122 14.04 19.87 8.61
N PRO A 123 13.59 20.82 9.46
CA PRO A 123 13.32 22.18 9.04
C PRO A 123 14.49 22.81 8.29
N GLY A 124 14.22 23.44 7.15
CA GLY A 124 15.24 24.05 6.29
C GLY A 124 16.09 23.07 5.45
N ARG A 125 16.10 21.77 5.77
CA ARG A 125 16.79 20.73 4.98
C ARG A 125 15.86 19.81 4.17
N GLY A 126 14.57 19.79 4.50
CA GLY A 126 13.56 19.02 3.80
C GLY A 126 13.14 17.74 4.53
N THR A 127 12.41 16.89 3.82
CA THR A 127 11.91 15.61 4.33
C THR A 127 12.66 14.49 3.66
N TYR A 128 13.08 13.48 4.42
CA TYR A 128 13.78 12.30 3.96
C TYR A 128 12.94 11.08 4.28
N LEU A 129 12.88 10.11 3.39
CA LEU A 129 12.02 8.95 3.60
C LEU A 129 12.53 7.67 2.94
N TRP A 130 11.96 6.56 3.39
CA TRP A 130 12.06 5.24 2.77
C TRP A 130 10.76 4.48 3.04
N LYS A 131 10.25 3.72 2.05
CA LYS A 131 9.00 2.93 2.17
C LYS A 131 9.19 1.54 1.54
N THR A 132 8.59 0.51 2.13
CA THR A 132 8.78 -0.89 1.65
C THR A 132 8.37 -1.09 0.20
N TRP A 133 7.24 -0.52 -0.21
CA TRP A 133 6.68 -0.68 -1.55
C TRP A 133 7.10 0.48 -2.47
N SER A 134 8.24 1.11 -2.19
CA SER A 134 8.78 2.18 -3.04
C SER A 134 9.93 1.75 -3.96
N HIS A 135 10.33 0.47 -3.89
CA HIS A 135 11.46 -0.10 -4.65
C HIS A 135 12.77 0.69 -4.50
N LEU A 136 12.91 1.42 -3.38
CA LEU A 136 14.14 2.11 -3.03
C LEU A 136 15.19 1.09 -2.57
N PRO A 137 16.46 1.28 -2.93
CA PRO A 137 17.48 0.29 -2.64
C PRO A 137 17.70 0.14 -1.13
N SER A 138 18.22 -1.02 -0.74
CA SER A 138 18.68 -1.33 0.61
C SER A 138 17.62 -1.10 1.71
N PRO A 139 16.70 -2.06 1.92
CA PRO A 139 15.74 -1.95 3.01
C PRO A 139 16.45 -1.73 4.36
N PRO A 140 15.93 -0.82 5.22
CA PRO A 140 16.51 -0.61 6.53
C PRO A 140 16.50 -1.89 7.37
N THR A 141 17.54 -2.03 8.17
CA THR A 141 17.68 -3.13 9.12
C THR A 141 17.08 -2.75 10.47
N VAL A 142 16.50 -3.74 11.17
CA VAL A 142 15.91 -3.57 12.49
C VAL A 142 16.52 -4.60 13.45
N ALA A 143 17.04 -4.14 14.57
CA ALA A 143 17.43 -4.97 15.70
C ALA A 143 16.54 -4.63 16.91
N VAL A 144 16.00 -5.64 17.58
CA VAL A 144 15.05 -5.46 18.69
C VAL A 144 15.62 -6.06 19.97
N HIS A 145 15.59 -5.28 21.05
CA HIS A 145 16.05 -5.69 22.38
C HIS A 145 15.07 -5.22 23.44
N GLY A 146 14.19 -6.12 23.90
CA GLY A 146 13.07 -5.76 24.78
C GLY A 146 12.17 -4.71 24.13
N ALA A 147 11.93 -3.61 24.84
CA ALA A 147 11.13 -2.47 24.36
C ALA A 147 11.80 -1.60 23.29
N THR A 148 13.06 -1.87 22.95
CA THR A 148 13.92 -0.97 22.16
C THR A 148 14.16 -1.51 20.76
N TYR A 149 14.02 -0.62 19.78
CA TYR A 149 14.19 -0.86 18.35
C TYR A 149 15.34 0.00 17.84
N ASN A 150 16.37 -0.66 17.34
CA ASN A 150 17.48 -0.03 16.64
C ASN A 150 17.28 -0.22 15.15
N VAL A 151 17.05 0.88 14.44
CA VAL A 151 16.80 0.91 13.00
C VAL A 151 17.93 1.66 12.32
N SER A 152 18.49 1.10 11.26
CA SER A 152 19.53 1.77 10.48
C SER A 152 19.39 1.44 9.00
N GLY A 153 19.84 2.36 8.15
CA GLY A 153 19.77 2.19 6.71
C GLY A 153 20.02 3.51 6.00
N VAL A 154 19.41 3.65 4.83
CA VAL A 154 19.46 4.88 4.03
C VAL A 154 18.05 5.40 3.78
N VAL A 155 17.91 6.72 3.80
CA VAL A 155 16.71 7.46 3.38
C VAL A 155 17.07 8.33 2.20
N PHE A 156 16.06 8.79 1.48
CA PHE A 156 16.20 9.61 0.29
C PHE A 156 15.42 10.90 0.48
N MET A 157 15.93 12.00 -0.07
CA MET A 157 15.23 13.28 -0.02
C MET A 157 13.91 13.15 -0.79
N ASN A 158 12.81 13.46 -0.11
CA ASN A 158 11.48 13.51 -0.70
C ASN A 158 11.45 14.58 -1.79
N LEU A 159 10.88 14.23 -2.93
CA LEU A 159 10.74 15.14 -4.09
C LEU A 159 12.07 15.63 -4.67
N ASP A 160 13.14 14.83 -4.54
CA ASP A 160 14.41 15.08 -5.23
C ASP A 160 14.23 14.92 -6.75
N PRO A 161 14.31 16.01 -7.55
CA PRO A 161 14.25 15.92 -9.01
C PRO A 161 15.47 15.23 -9.61
N GLY A 162 16.57 15.14 -8.87
CA GLY A 162 17.80 14.51 -9.33
C GLY A 162 17.83 13.00 -9.10
N GLU A 163 19.00 12.41 -9.32
CA GLU A 163 19.26 11.03 -8.93
C GLU A 163 19.18 10.90 -7.40
N PRO A 164 18.31 10.03 -6.86
CA PRO A 164 18.11 9.88 -5.42
C PRO A 164 19.42 9.54 -4.73
N LYS A 165 19.92 10.45 -3.90
CA LYS A 165 21.14 10.21 -3.13
C LYS A 165 20.79 9.49 -1.82
N PRO A 166 21.39 8.32 -1.55
CA PRO A 166 21.19 7.64 -0.28
C PRO A 166 21.84 8.44 0.85
N ILE A 167 21.09 8.71 1.91
CA ILE A 167 21.55 9.43 3.09
C ILE A 167 21.43 8.49 4.29
N PRO A 168 22.55 8.17 4.96
CA PRO A 168 22.52 7.21 6.06
C PRO A 168 21.76 7.78 7.25
N PHE A 169 21.03 6.92 7.95
CA PHE A 169 20.34 7.27 9.19
C PHE A 169 20.49 6.16 10.23
N THR A 170 20.34 6.54 11.48
CA THR A 170 20.12 5.61 12.60
C THR A 170 18.98 6.12 13.47
N VAL A 171 18.18 5.23 14.03
CA VAL A 171 17.12 5.52 15.00
C VAL A 171 17.15 4.46 16.09
N THR A 172 17.24 4.88 17.34
CA THR A 172 17.01 4.06 18.52
C THR A 172 15.71 4.54 19.16
N ALA A 173 14.68 3.71 19.14
CA ALA A 173 13.36 4.05 19.66
C ALA A 173 12.92 3.03 20.72
N THR A 174 12.46 3.49 21.88
CA THR A 174 11.98 2.62 22.96
C THR A 174 10.51 2.89 23.24
N CYS A 175 9.70 1.83 23.27
CA CYS A 175 8.28 1.89 23.59
C CYS A 175 7.98 1.07 24.86
N PRO A 176 7.94 1.69 26.05
CA PRO A 176 7.67 0.97 27.30
C PRO A 176 6.31 0.26 27.34
N ALA A 177 5.32 0.76 26.58
CA ALA A 177 4.00 0.13 26.47
C ALA A 177 4.01 -1.22 25.74
N TYR A 178 5.13 -1.57 25.07
CA TYR A 178 5.30 -2.84 24.35
C TYR A 178 6.67 -3.46 24.65
N PRO A 179 6.87 -4.02 25.85
CA PRO A 179 8.21 -4.37 26.35
C PRO A 179 8.79 -5.67 25.81
N SER A 180 7.95 -6.55 25.27
CA SER A 180 8.36 -7.87 24.78
C SER A 180 7.76 -8.16 23.40
N PRO A 181 8.13 -7.40 22.35
CA PRO A 181 7.81 -7.76 20.98
C PRO A 181 8.34 -9.17 20.69
N ARG A 182 7.50 -10.04 20.14
CA ARG A 182 8.00 -11.31 19.60
C ARG A 182 8.88 -11.00 18.40
N GLN A 183 10.11 -11.51 18.40
CA GLN A 183 10.97 -11.46 17.24
C GLN A 183 10.59 -12.60 16.28
N PRO A 184 10.52 -12.34 14.98
CA PRO A 184 10.45 -13.40 13.98
C PRO A 184 11.74 -14.20 14.00
N GLU A 185 11.65 -15.52 14.07
CA GLU A 185 12.78 -16.43 13.91
C GLU A 185 13.21 -16.56 12.44
N THR A 186 12.35 -16.12 11.51
CA THR A 186 12.57 -16.18 10.06
C THR A 186 12.08 -14.90 9.40
N PRO A 187 12.83 -14.36 8.41
CA PRO A 187 12.34 -13.25 7.59
C PRO A 187 11.00 -13.60 6.95
N PRO A 188 10.07 -12.64 6.78
CA PRO A 188 8.85 -12.90 6.05
C PRO A 188 9.17 -13.33 4.64
N VAL A 189 8.46 -14.36 4.18
CA VAL A 189 8.38 -14.65 2.75
C VAL A 189 7.56 -13.51 2.12
N PRO A 190 8.02 -12.88 1.04
CA PRO A 190 7.21 -11.92 0.30
C PRO A 190 5.83 -12.52 -0.03
N PRO A 191 4.75 -11.73 -0.02
CA PRO A 191 3.44 -12.22 -0.42
C PRO A 191 3.55 -12.95 -1.76
N ALA A 192 3.07 -14.19 -1.82
CA ALA A 192 3.04 -14.93 -3.08
C ALA A 192 2.07 -14.21 -4.03
N PRO A 193 2.51 -13.76 -5.22
CA PRO A 193 1.61 -13.11 -6.16
C PRO A 193 0.52 -14.08 -6.60
N ASP A 194 -0.72 -13.60 -6.77
CA ASP A 194 -1.78 -14.42 -7.35
C ASP A 194 -1.36 -14.81 -8.79
N PRO A 195 -1.18 -16.11 -9.11
CA PRO A 195 -0.79 -16.53 -10.45
C PRO A 195 -1.86 -16.21 -11.50
N LYS A 196 -3.10 -15.93 -11.10
CA LYS A 196 -4.23 -15.61 -11.99
C LYS A 196 -4.67 -14.15 -11.91
N GLY A 197 -4.08 -13.37 -11.02
CA GLY A 197 -4.42 -11.96 -10.83
C GLY A 197 -3.71 -11.04 -11.83
N PRO A 198 -4.12 -9.76 -11.89
CA PRO A 198 -3.38 -8.74 -12.62
C PRO A 198 -1.92 -8.66 -12.19
N ARG A 199 -1.03 -8.35 -13.13
CA ARG A 199 0.39 -8.09 -12.87
C ARG A 199 0.83 -6.84 -13.58
N VAL A 200 1.64 -6.02 -12.93
CA VAL A 200 2.17 -4.79 -13.51
C VAL A 200 3.64 -4.70 -13.18
N ASP A 201 4.47 -4.53 -14.19
CA ASP A 201 5.87 -4.15 -14.07
C ASP A 201 6.01 -2.77 -14.70
N ALA A 202 6.60 -1.82 -13.98
CA ALA A 202 6.77 -0.46 -14.47
C ALA A 202 8.14 0.11 -14.09
N THR A 203 8.71 0.89 -15.01
CA THR A 203 9.92 1.66 -14.77
C THR A 203 9.67 3.15 -15.00
N VAL A 204 10.40 3.98 -14.25
CA VAL A 204 10.45 5.43 -14.43
C VAL A 204 11.91 5.83 -14.60
N ASP A 205 12.24 6.42 -15.75
CA ASP A 205 13.60 6.73 -16.19
C ASP A 205 14.53 5.51 -16.13
N GLY A 206 14.02 4.35 -16.54
CA GLY A 206 14.74 3.08 -16.55
C GLY A 206 14.92 2.40 -15.20
N ARG A 207 14.41 2.99 -14.11
CA ARG A 207 14.47 2.40 -12.75
C ARG A 207 13.18 1.68 -12.43
N VAL A 208 13.27 0.54 -11.74
CA VAL A 208 12.09 -0.20 -11.26
C VAL A 208 11.27 0.71 -10.34
N PHE A 209 10.00 0.87 -10.69
CA PHE A 209 9.03 1.65 -9.93
C PHE A 209 7.96 0.76 -9.30
N VAL A 210 7.52 -0.25 -10.05
CA VAL A 210 6.58 -1.29 -9.62
C VAL A 210 7.05 -2.59 -10.26
N ASP A 211 6.90 -3.71 -9.57
CA ASP A 211 7.12 -5.03 -10.13
C ASP A 211 5.92 -5.97 -9.88
N GLY A 212 5.97 -7.16 -10.49
CA GLY A 212 4.91 -8.17 -10.37
C GLY A 212 4.63 -8.71 -8.96
N THR A 213 5.29 -8.19 -7.90
CA THR A 213 4.93 -8.46 -6.49
C THR A 213 3.98 -7.40 -5.91
N ASP A 214 3.83 -6.26 -6.59
CA ASP A 214 2.93 -5.20 -6.19
C ASP A 214 1.45 -5.57 -6.38
N ALA A 215 0.57 -5.03 -5.53
CA ALA A 215 -0.86 -5.26 -5.65
C ALA A 215 -1.44 -4.47 -6.83
N ALA A 216 -1.73 -5.19 -7.91
CA ALA A 216 -2.26 -4.66 -9.16
C ALA A 216 -3.76 -4.95 -9.35
N TYR A 217 -4.44 -4.03 -10.04
CA TYR A 217 -5.86 -4.08 -10.32
C TYR A 217 -6.12 -3.63 -11.76
N CYS A 218 -7.02 -4.32 -12.46
CA CYS A 218 -7.54 -3.89 -13.76
C CYS A 218 -9.07 -3.79 -13.70
N SER A 219 -9.62 -2.69 -14.22
CA SER A 219 -11.06 -2.47 -14.34
C SER A 219 -11.41 -1.90 -15.70
N ARG A 220 -12.57 -2.29 -16.24
CA ARG A 220 -13.15 -1.63 -17.41
C ARG A 220 -14.11 -0.55 -16.92
N GLU A 221 -13.85 0.68 -17.31
CA GLU A 221 -14.66 1.84 -16.96
C GLU A 221 -15.92 1.91 -17.83
N SER A 222 -16.89 2.74 -17.42
CA SER A 222 -18.18 2.88 -18.11
C SER A 222 -18.07 3.42 -19.54
N ASP A 223 -16.99 4.16 -19.83
CA ASP A 223 -16.67 4.68 -21.15
C ASP A 223 -15.96 3.65 -22.05
N GLY A 224 -15.78 2.42 -21.56
CA GLY A 224 -15.11 1.31 -22.24
C GLY A 224 -13.59 1.32 -22.15
N SER A 225 -12.98 2.32 -21.49
CA SER A 225 -11.53 2.33 -21.27
C SER A 225 -11.12 1.26 -20.25
N LEU A 226 -9.90 0.75 -20.41
CA LEU A 226 -9.24 -0.12 -19.45
C LEU A 226 -8.42 0.75 -18.50
N LYS A 227 -8.68 0.62 -17.21
CA LYS A 227 -7.91 1.24 -16.15
C LYS A 227 -7.01 0.19 -15.50
N VAL A 228 -5.72 0.49 -15.46
CA VAL A 228 -4.67 -0.30 -14.80
C VAL A 228 -4.20 0.49 -13.59
N GLU A 229 -4.29 -0.11 -12.40
CA GLU A 229 -3.89 0.53 -11.14
C GLU A 229 -2.94 -0.35 -10.36
N VAL A 230 -1.94 0.28 -9.75
CA VAL A 230 -1.16 -0.32 -8.65
C VAL A 230 -1.39 0.55 -7.44
N LYS A 231 -1.87 -0.07 -6.38
CA LYS A 231 -2.09 0.59 -5.09
C LYS A 231 -1.38 -0.23 -4.04
N PRO A 232 -0.65 0.40 -3.11
CA PRO A 232 -0.15 -0.31 -1.95
C PRO A 232 -1.30 -1.04 -1.25
N ALA A 233 -1.06 -2.27 -0.80
CA ALA A 233 -2.05 -3.00 -0.01
C ALA A 233 -2.52 -2.15 1.18
N LEU A 234 -3.79 -2.28 1.57
CA LEU A 234 -4.39 -1.55 2.69
C LEU A 234 -3.44 -1.48 3.88
N GLY A 235 -3.10 -0.26 4.33
CA GLY A 235 -2.21 -0.02 5.46
C GLY A 235 -0.72 0.11 5.14
N LYS A 236 -0.27 -0.37 3.98
CA LYS A 236 1.16 -0.31 3.59
C LYS A 236 1.45 0.94 2.75
N PRO A 237 2.52 1.69 3.05
CA PRO A 237 2.92 2.85 2.26
C PRO A 237 3.82 2.43 1.08
N GLY A 238 3.67 3.07 -0.08
CA GLY A 238 4.34 2.65 -1.31
C GLY A 238 4.12 3.53 -2.51
N ASN A 239 4.62 3.07 -3.65
CA ASN A 239 4.38 3.62 -4.96
C ASN A 239 2.95 3.33 -5.42
N ASN A 240 2.38 4.26 -6.15
CA ASN A 240 1.09 4.11 -6.79
C ASN A 240 1.23 4.41 -8.29
N LEU A 241 0.39 3.76 -9.08
CA LEU A 241 0.36 3.93 -10.53
C LEU A 241 -1.07 3.86 -11.01
N THR A 242 -1.41 4.69 -12.00
CA THR A 242 -2.69 4.62 -12.69
C THR A 242 -2.49 4.97 -14.16
N PHE A 243 -2.90 4.05 -15.04
CA PHE A 243 -2.99 4.30 -16.47
C PHE A 243 -4.39 3.98 -16.95
N GLN A 244 -4.98 4.88 -17.72
CA GLN A 244 -6.25 4.66 -18.39
C GLN A 244 -6.01 4.62 -19.89
N VAL A 245 -6.45 3.55 -20.54
CA VAL A 245 -6.18 3.27 -21.94
C VAL A 245 -7.47 2.98 -22.68
N LYS A 246 -7.61 3.53 -23.88
CA LYS A 246 -8.73 3.27 -24.76
C LYS A 246 -8.28 3.29 -26.22
N ASP A 247 -8.72 2.31 -27.01
CA ASP A 247 -8.47 2.23 -28.45
C ASP A 247 -6.99 2.40 -28.84
N GLY A 248 -6.07 1.86 -28.03
CA GLY A 248 -4.62 1.97 -28.28
C GLY A 248 -4.00 3.32 -27.90
N ALA A 249 -4.72 4.19 -27.19
CA ALA A 249 -4.24 5.47 -26.70
C ALA A 249 -4.28 5.56 -25.16
N VAL A 250 -3.32 6.28 -24.58
CA VAL A 250 -3.32 6.62 -23.16
C VAL A 250 -4.18 7.86 -22.94
N LEU A 251 -5.27 7.71 -22.18
CA LEU A 251 -6.20 8.77 -21.80
C LEU A 251 -5.83 9.48 -20.50
N HIS A 252 -4.98 8.85 -19.69
CA HIS A 252 -4.43 9.39 -18.45
C HIS A 252 -3.27 8.53 -17.97
N GLY A 253 -2.22 9.17 -17.46
CA GLY A 253 -1.11 8.51 -16.79
C GLY A 253 -0.77 9.24 -15.48
N TYR A 254 -0.60 8.47 -14.41
CA TYR A 254 -0.15 8.94 -13.11
C TYR A 254 0.79 7.91 -12.48
N VAL A 255 1.90 8.40 -11.95
CA VAL A 255 2.77 7.65 -11.05
C VAL A 255 3.09 8.53 -9.85
N GLY A 256 2.82 8.02 -8.66
CA GLY A 256 3.09 8.71 -7.40
C GLY A 256 3.92 7.80 -6.52
N GLY A 257 5.18 8.15 -6.39
CA GLY A 257 6.12 7.48 -5.52
C GLY A 257 6.36 8.21 -4.22
N ALA A 258 7.16 7.58 -3.38
CA ALA A 258 7.71 8.23 -2.21
C ALA A 258 8.60 9.44 -2.57
N LEU A 259 9.25 9.42 -3.73
CA LEU A 259 10.21 10.45 -4.15
C LEU A 259 9.70 11.41 -5.22
N PHE A 260 8.55 11.16 -5.84
CA PHE A 260 8.07 11.97 -6.96
C PHE A 260 6.59 11.78 -7.22
N ASN A 261 5.97 12.74 -7.89
CA ASN A 261 4.62 12.62 -8.46
C ASN A 261 4.66 13.14 -9.89
N TYR A 262 4.39 12.25 -10.85
CA TYR A 262 4.32 12.57 -12.27
C TYR A 262 2.92 12.27 -12.80
N THR A 263 2.38 13.16 -13.63
CA THR A 263 1.09 12.92 -14.27
C THR A 263 1.02 13.58 -15.64
N THR A 264 0.13 13.06 -16.47
CA THR A 264 -0.33 13.75 -17.67
C THR A 264 -1.77 13.35 -17.98
N ARG A 265 -2.51 14.27 -18.61
CA ARG A 265 -3.84 13.96 -19.14
C ARG A 265 -3.75 13.19 -20.46
N VAL A 266 -2.87 13.57 -21.38
CA VAL A 266 -2.63 12.80 -22.60
C VAL A 266 -1.13 12.90 -22.88
N PRO A 267 -0.34 11.82 -22.68
CA PRO A 267 1.08 11.88 -22.96
C PRO A 267 1.27 12.06 -24.47
N SER A 268 1.93 13.14 -24.88
CA SER A 268 2.06 13.51 -26.31
C SER A 268 2.84 12.49 -27.14
N ASN A 269 3.62 11.64 -26.49
CA ASN A 269 4.42 10.56 -27.10
C ASN A 269 3.97 9.17 -26.64
N ALA A 270 2.75 9.03 -26.10
CA ALA A 270 2.29 7.74 -25.60
C ALA A 270 2.17 6.72 -26.72
N SER A 271 2.60 5.49 -26.45
CA SER A 271 2.31 4.34 -27.30
C SER A 271 1.77 3.20 -26.46
N VAL A 272 0.83 2.47 -27.03
CA VAL A 272 0.21 1.30 -26.42
C VAL A 272 0.26 0.15 -27.41
N ILE A 273 0.82 -0.97 -26.97
CA ILE A 273 0.86 -2.23 -27.73
C ILE A 273 0.14 -3.28 -26.91
N LYS A 274 -0.88 -3.92 -27.49
CA LYS A 274 -1.57 -5.07 -26.89
C LYS A 274 -1.05 -6.36 -27.54
N ASP A 275 -0.63 -7.31 -26.72
CA ASP A 275 -0.17 -8.65 -27.12
C ASP A 275 -0.85 -9.69 -26.23
N GLY A 276 -1.93 -10.29 -26.73
CA GLY A 276 -2.82 -11.14 -25.92
C GLY A 276 -3.41 -10.38 -24.72
N ASP A 277 -3.20 -10.92 -23.51
CA ASP A 277 -3.63 -10.33 -22.24
C ASP A 277 -2.64 -9.27 -21.71
N ALA A 278 -1.49 -9.07 -22.39
CA ALA A 278 -0.48 -8.12 -22.00
C ALA A 278 -0.66 -6.78 -22.74
N LEU A 279 -0.49 -5.70 -22.00
CA LEU A 279 -0.50 -4.32 -22.45
C LEU A 279 0.86 -3.69 -22.16
N ARG A 280 1.55 -3.22 -23.19
CA ARG A 280 2.80 -2.48 -23.06
C ARG A 280 2.53 -1.01 -23.33
N ILE A 281 2.84 -0.16 -22.37
CA ILE A 281 2.68 1.30 -22.46
C ILE A 281 4.06 1.94 -22.38
N LYS A 282 4.34 2.88 -23.28
CA LYS A 282 5.43 3.84 -23.12
C LYS A 282 4.86 5.24 -23.16
N ALA A 283 5.22 6.09 -22.21
CA ALA A 283 4.72 7.46 -22.13
C ALA A 283 5.69 8.35 -21.36
N ASP A 284 5.79 9.62 -21.75
CA ASP A 284 6.44 10.63 -20.93
C ASP A 284 5.42 11.28 -19.99
N LEU A 285 5.73 11.29 -18.70
CA LEU A 285 4.97 11.98 -17.67
C LEU A 285 5.72 13.21 -17.20
N TYR A 286 5.00 14.21 -16.70
CA TYR A 286 5.58 15.46 -16.23
C TYR A 286 5.40 15.60 -14.73
N ARG A 287 6.41 16.15 -14.06
CA ARG A 287 6.33 16.43 -12.62
C ARG A 287 5.26 17.46 -12.37
N ILE A 288 4.37 17.16 -11.42
CA ILE A 288 3.45 18.14 -10.87
C ILE A 288 3.75 18.30 -9.39
N TYR A 289 4.19 19.51 -9.02
CA TYR A 289 4.40 19.88 -7.63
C TYR A 289 3.71 21.22 -7.34
N GLN A 290 2.93 21.29 -6.27
CA GLN A 290 2.16 22.49 -5.89
C GLN A 290 1.34 23.08 -7.06
N GLN A 291 0.71 22.21 -7.87
CA GLN A 291 -0.08 22.58 -9.06
C GLN A 291 0.73 23.19 -10.23
N GLN A 292 2.06 23.17 -10.16
CA GLN A 292 2.94 23.56 -11.25
C GLN A 292 3.49 22.33 -11.97
N ALA A 293 3.36 22.32 -13.30
CA ALA A 293 4.00 21.34 -14.17
C ALA A 293 5.44 21.79 -14.50
N TYR A 294 6.37 20.84 -14.50
CA TYR A 294 7.77 21.08 -14.88
C TYR A 294 8.00 20.53 -16.28
N GLU A 295 8.84 21.20 -17.07
CA GLU A 295 9.04 20.88 -18.49
C GLU A 295 9.84 19.59 -18.73
N GLU A 296 10.49 19.06 -17.70
CA GLU A 296 11.30 17.84 -17.79
C GLU A 296 10.39 16.60 -17.91
N PRO A 297 10.39 15.89 -19.06
CA PRO A 297 9.65 14.66 -19.22
C PRO A 297 10.38 13.51 -18.51
N HIS A 298 9.61 12.62 -17.89
CA HIS A 298 10.09 11.39 -17.28
C HIS A 298 9.52 10.19 -18.03
N ALA A 299 10.41 9.35 -18.56
CA ALA A 299 10.02 8.23 -19.39
C ALA A 299 9.46 7.11 -18.51
N VAL A 300 8.23 6.70 -18.79
CA VAL A 300 7.56 5.58 -18.11
C VAL A 300 7.35 4.44 -19.09
N GLU A 301 7.88 3.28 -18.75
CA GLU A 301 7.61 2.03 -19.47
C GLU A 301 6.88 1.06 -18.54
N LEU A 302 5.71 0.61 -18.96
CA LEU A 302 4.85 -0.29 -18.20
C LEU A 302 4.48 -1.51 -19.04
N THR A 303 4.52 -2.68 -18.41
CA THR A 303 3.90 -3.91 -18.90
C THR A 303 2.84 -4.34 -17.90
N ALA A 304 1.59 -4.40 -18.32
CA ALA A 304 0.48 -4.87 -17.50
C ALA A 304 -0.16 -6.11 -18.13
N THR A 305 -0.33 -7.16 -17.35
CA THR A 305 -1.13 -8.33 -17.71
C THR A 305 -2.44 -8.24 -16.97
N CYS A 306 -3.56 -8.14 -17.70
CA CYS A 306 -4.90 -8.02 -17.15
C CYS A 306 -5.76 -9.20 -17.62
N PRO A 307 -5.71 -10.36 -16.92
CA PRO A 307 -6.50 -11.53 -17.31
C PRO A 307 -7.99 -11.19 -17.38
N GLY A 308 -8.63 -11.47 -18.51
CA GLY A 308 -10.07 -11.24 -18.73
C GLY A 308 -10.47 -9.89 -19.31
N PHE A 309 -9.53 -9.07 -19.82
CA PHE A 309 -9.80 -7.74 -20.40
C PHE A 309 -9.31 -7.50 -21.84
#